data_AF-A0A1H9U0S3-F1
#
_entry.id   AF-A0A1H9U0S3-F1
#
_cell.length_a   1.000
_cell.length_b   1.000
_cell.length_c   1.000
_cell.angle_alpha   90.00
_cell.angle_beta   90.00
_cell.angle_gamma   90.00
#
_symmetry.space_group_name_H-M   'P 1'
#
loop_
_entity.id
_entity.type
_entity.pdbx_description
1 polymer ?
#
loop_
_entity_poly.entity_id
_entity_poly.type
_entity_poly.pdbx_seq_one_letter_code
_entity_poly.pdbx_strand_id
1 'polypeptide(L)' 'MEETKVMKEMLDIQGSDGNWNYNEYMHGMYNGMEYMLAMTEGREPVFRSAPETWIKDKTFTDGPKSHDMT' A
#
# COMPACT_ATOMS: atom_id res chain seq x y z
N MET A 1 24.04 8.17 1.81
CA MET A 1 23.48 8.86 2.98
C MET A 1 22.86 7.80 3.87
N GLU A 2 23.43 7.57 5.04
CA GLU A 2 22.96 6.56 6.01
C GLU A 2 21.63 6.98 6.67
N GLU A 3 21.35 8.28 6.67
CA GLU A 3 20.28 8.94 7.44
C GLU A 3 18.86 8.54 7.01
N THR A 4 18.65 8.10 5.76
CA THR A 4 17.30 7.74 5.26
C THR A 4 17.03 6.24 5.24
N LYS A 5 17.95 5.41 5.73
CA LYS A 5 17.83 3.94 5.65
C LYS A 5 16.54 3.41 6.28
N VAL A 6 16.24 3.84 7.51
CA VAL A 6 15.02 3.42 8.23
C VAL A 6 13.76 3.89 7.49
N MET A 7 13.77 5.10 6.92
CA MET A 7 12.63 5.61 6.15
C MET A 7 12.38 4.78 4.88
N LYS A 8 13.43 4.32 4.21
CA LYS A 8 13.32 3.41 3.05
C LYS A 8 12.74 2.07 3.44
N GLU A 9 13.26 1.46 4.51
CA GLU A 9 12.75 0.19 5.03
C GLU A 9 11.26 0.30 5.39
N MET A 10 10.84 1.39 6.04
CA MET A 10 9.42 1.61 6.34
C MET A 10 8.59 1.86 5.09
N LEU A 11 9.09 2.61 4.12
CA LEU A 11 8.39 2.87 2.86
C LEU A 11 8.18 1.58 2.05
N ASP A 12 9.17 0.68 2.03
CA ASP A 12 9.06 -0.63 1.37
C ASP A 12 7.96 -1.49 2.01
N ILE A 13 7.85 -1.49 3.35
CA ILE A 13 6.77 -2.17 4.08
C ILE A 13 5.41 -1.56 3.73
N GLN A 14 5.31 -0.23 3.71
CA GLN A 14 4.07 0.46 3.32
C GLN A 14 3.70 0.19 1.86
N GLY A 15 4.69 0.05 0.98
CA GLY A 15 4.52 -0.21 -0.46
C GLY A 15 4.16 -1.65 -0.81
N SER A 16 4.09 -2.55 0.16
CA SER A 16 3.73 -3.96 -0.06
C SER A 16 2.24 -4.14 -0.40
N ASP A 17 1.93 -5.11 -1.24
CA ASP A 17 0.54 -5.47 -1.54
C ASP A 17 -0.21 -5.92 -0.29
N GLY A 18 -1.46 -5.49 -0.14
CA GLY A 18 -2.21 -5.64 1.09
C GLY A 18 -2.01 -4.48 2.07
N ASN A 19 -1.09 -3.55 1.79
CA ASN A 19 -0.82 -2.39 2.62
C ASN A 19 -1.27 -1.08 1.92
N TRP A 20 -0.48 -0.53 0.99
CA TRP A 20 -0.81 0.71 0.27
C TRP A 20 -2.15 0.67 -0.49
N ASN A 21 -2.59 -0.52 -0.92
CA ASN A 21 -3.84 -0.76 -1.66
C ASN A 21 -4.95 -1.37 -0.79
N TYR A 22 -4.77 -1.39 0.54
CA TYR A 22 -5.80 -1.88 1.46
C TYR A 22 -7.01 -0.96 1.53
N ASN A 23 -6.78 0.35 1.71
CA ASN A 23 -7.80 1.40 1.77
C ASN A 23 -7.19 2.79 1.49
N GLU A 24 -8.03 3.82 1.46
CA GLU A 24 -7.66 5.21 1.17
C GLU A 24 -6.65 5.77 2.18
N TYR A 25 -6.78 5.40 3.46
CA TYR A 25 -5.89 5.85 4.53
C TYR A 25 -4.47 5.29 4.35
N MET A 26 -4.33 3.98 4.12
CA MET A 26 -3.04 3.34 3.88
C MET A 26 -2.40 3.85 2.59
N HIS A 27 -3.21 4.12 1.57
CA HIS A 27 -2.75 4.73 0.33
C HIS A 27 -2.13 6.12 0.57
N GLY A 28 -2.84 6.98 1.32
CA GLY A 28 -2.34 8.29 1.71
C GLY A 28 -1.07 8.20 2.55
N MET A 29 -0.97 7.22 3.45
CA MET A 29 0.22 6.99 4.28
C MET A 29 1.46 6.67 3.42
N TYR A 30 1.33 5.75 2.46
CA TYR A 30 2.42 5.44 1.55
C TYR A 30 2.87 6.67 0.75
N ASN A 31 1.94 7.36 0.09
CA ASN A 31 2.25 8.52 -0.75
C ASN A 31 2.83 9.68 0.09
N GLY A 32 2.35 9.88 1.31
CA GLY A 32 2.91 10.87 2.24
C GLY A 32 4.34 10.55 2.66
N MET A 33 4.65 9.28 2.94
CA MET A 33 6.01 8.84 3.28
C MET A 33 6.96 8.94 2.09
N GLU A 34 6.51 8.60 0.88
CA GLU A 34 7.27 8.77 -0.34
C GLU A 34 7.60 10.26 -0.59
N TYR A 35 6.65 11.17 -0.35
CA TYR A 35 6.90 12.60 -0.43
C TYR A 35 7.99 13.06 0.55
N MET A 36 7.88 12.66 1.83
CA MET A 36 8.87 13.02 2.85
C MET A 36 10.27 12.50 2.49
N LEU A 37 10.37 11.25 2.02
CA LEU A 37 11.64 10.67 1.59
C LEU A 37 12.20 11.40 0.36
N ALA A 38 11.37 11.67 -0.65
CA ALA A 38 11.77 12.36 -1.87
C ALA A 38 12.34 13.75 -1.59
N MET A 39 11.67 14.53 -0.72
CA MET A 39 12.16 15.84 -0.30
C MET A 39 13.49 15.74 0.46
N THR A 40 13.64 14.75 1.33
CA THR A 40 14.90 14.52 2.06
C THR A 40 16.05 14.17 1.12
N GLU A 41 15.75 13.45 0.03
CA GLU A 41 16.76 13.02 -0.94
C GLU A 41 16.97 14.01 -2.10
N GLY A 42 16.21 15.11 -2.15
CA GLY A 42 16.29 16.09 -3.23
C GLY A 42 15.86 15.52 -4.60
N ARG A 43 14.91 14.57 -4.59
CA ARG A 43 14.35 13.95 -5.81
C ARG A 43 12.84 14.23 -5.91
N GLU A 44 12.29 14.02 -7.10
CA GLU A 44 10.84 14.02 -7.28
C GLU A 44 10.20 12.78 -6.63
N PRO A 45 9.00 12.92 -6.02
CA PRO A 45 8.27 11.80 -5.45
C PRO A 45 7.62 10.92 -6.54
N VAL A 46 7.65 9.61 -6.33
CA VAL A 46 7.03 8.60 -7.19
C VAL A 46 5.75 8.10 -6.54
N PHE A 47 4.66 8.84 -6.72
CA PHE A 47 3.37 8.49 -6.16
C PHE A 47 2.75 7.26 -6.82
N ARG A 48 1.98 6.51 -6.04
CA ARG A 48 1.06 5.49 -6.57
C ARG A 48 -0.30 6.12 -6.80
N SER A 49 -0.95 5.72 -7.88
CA SER A 49 -2.37 6.01 -8.12
C SER A 49 -3.25 5.09 -7.28
N ALA A 50 -4.45 5.56 -6.94
CA ALA A 50 -5.43 4.71 -6.27
C ALA A 50 -5.80 3.50 -7.17
N PRO A 51 -5.95 2.29 -6.60
CA PRO A 51 -6.48 1.13 -7.31
C PRO A 51 -7.96 1.35 -7.65
N GLU A 52 -8.45 0.62 -8.65
CA GLU A 52 -9.89 0.63 -9.02
C GLU A 52 -10.78 0.06 -7.91
N THR A 53 -10.26 -0.85 -7.10
CA THR A 53 -10.96 -1.44 -5.96
C THR A 53 -9.98 -1.69 -4.83
N TRP A 54 -10.32 -1.21 -3.64
CA TRP A 54 -9.52 -1.44 -2.43
C TRP A 54 -9.62 -2.89 -1.97
N ILE A 55 -8.55 -3.44 -1.42
CA ILE A 55 -8.56 -4.84 -0.92
C ILE A 55 -9.60 -5.02 0.20
N LYS A 56 -9.82 -4.01 1.06
CA LYS A 56 -10.86 -4.07 2.11
C LYS A 56 -12.27 -4.33 1.55
N ASP A 57 -12.53 -3.93 0.31
CA ASP A 57 -13.86 -3.96 -0.31
C ASP A 57 -14.05 -5.22 -1.16
N LYS A 58 -12.99 -6.04 -1.31
CA LYS A 58 -13.09 -7.34 -1.98
C LYS A 58 -13.89 -8.28 -1.09
N THR A 59 -15.14 -8.53 -1.47
CA THR A 59 -15.95 -9.59 -0.87
C THR A 59 -15.43 -10.94 -1.37
N PHE A 60 -15.03 -11.82 -0.45
CA PHE A 60 -14.69 -13.21 -0.79
C PHE A 60 -16.00 -13.95 -1.12
N THR A 61 -16.46 -13.90 -2.36
CA THR A 61 -17.67 -14.63 -2.78
C THR A 61 -17.39 -16.02 -3.39
N ASP A 62 -16.15 -16.50 -3.40
CA ASP A 62 -15.79 -17.75 -4.08
C ASP A 62 -15.32 -18.87 -3.14
N GLY A 63 -15.92 -18.97 -1.94
CA GLY A 63 -15.90 -20.22 -1.19
C GLY A 63 -16.87 -21.22 -1.82
N PRO A 64 -16.54 -22.53 -1.92
CA PRO A 64 -17.48 -23.52 -2.46
C PRO A 64 -18.80 -23.43 -1.69
N LYS A 65 -19.91 -23.31 -2.41
CA LYS A 65 -21.23 -23.28 -1.79
C LYS A 65 -21.38 -24.53 -0.95
N SER A 66 -21.70 -24.36 0.33
CA SER A 66 -21.92 -25.44 1.31
C SER A 66 -23.06 -26.41 0.95
N HIS A 67 -23.69 -26.25 -0.21
CA HIS A 67 -24.73 -27.12 -0.75
C HIS A 67 -24.18 -28.30 -1.59
N ASP A 68 -22.88 -28.35 -1.88
CA ASP A 68 -22.23 -29.48 -2.58
C ASP A 68 -21.55 -30.47 -1.62
N MET A 69 -21.86 -30.39 -0.31
CA MET A 69 -21.41 -31.37 0.70
C MET A 69 -22.59 -31.99 1.44
N THR A 70 -23.61 -32.49 0.75
CA THR A 70 -24.35 -33.73 1.09
C THR A 70 -25.46 -34.01 0.08
#